data_AF-A0A060X4F1-F1
#
_entry.id   AF-A0A060X4F1-F1
#
_cell.length_a   1.000
_cell.length_b   1.000
_cell.length_c   1.000
_cell.angle_alpha   90.00
_cell.angle_beta   90.00
_cell.angle_gamma   90.00
#
_symmetry.space_group_name_H-M   'P 1'
#
loop_
_entity.id
_entity.type
_entity.pdbx_description
1 polymer ?
#
loop_
_entity_poly.entity_id
_entity_poly.type
_entity_poly.pdbx_seq_one_letter_code
_entity_poly.pdbx_strand_id
1 'polypeptide(L)'
;MKSRIGFLYRNKASFTHAAKHTLVKLTILPILDFGDVIYKIASNTLLNKLDAVYHSAIRFVTKAPYTTHHCDLYALVGWPSLHTRRQTHWLQVIYKSLLGKALPYLSSLVTIATPNRATRSSRYISLVTPKANSSFGHLSFQFSAAHDWNELQKSLKLETHISLTSFKHQLSEQLTDH
;
A
#
# COMPACT_ATOMS: atom_id res chain seq x y z
N MET A 1 8.81 -18.52 -3.20
CA MET A 1 7.50 -18.30 -2.53
C MET A 1 6.54 -19.49 -2.69
N LYS A 2 6.32 -20.01 -3.91
CA LYS A 2 5.48 -21.21 -4.16
C LYS A 2 5.86 -22.44 -3.32
N SER A 3 7.16 -22.72 -3.15
CA SER A 3 7.65 -23.84 -2.33
C SER A 3 7.25 -23.72 -0.84
N ARG A 4 7.27 -22.50 -0.28
CA ARG A 4 6.86 -22.23 1.11
C ARG A 4 5.36 -22.48 1.30
N ILE A 5 4.52 -21.95 0.40
CA ILE A 5 3.08 -22.21 0.44
C ILE A 5 2.78 -23.71 0.30
N GLY A 6 3.46 -24.40 -0.62
CA GLY A 6 3.32 -25.85 -0.75
C GLY A 6 3.66 -26.60 0.54
N PHE A 7 4.72 -26.20 1.25
CA PHE A 7 5.05 -26.75 2.57
C PHE A 7 3.96 -26.52 3.61
N LEU A 8 3.40 -25.31 3.67
CA LEU A 8 2.30 -24.98 4.57
C LEU A 8 1.08 -25.88 4.31
N TYR A 9 0.68 -26.03 3.05
CA TYR A 9 -0.46 -26.86 2.67
C TYR A 9 -0.26 -28.35 2.98
N ARG A 10 0.96 -28.88 2.85
CA ARG A 10 1.27 -30.27 3.24
C ARG A 10 1.07 -30.52 4.73
N ASN A 11 1.43 -29.54 5.57
CA ASN A 11 1.33 -29.62 7.02
C ASN A 11 0.06 -28.97 7.58
N LYS A 12 -0.96 -28.73 6.75
CA LYS A 12 -2.15 -27.94 7.13
C LYS A 12 -2.96 -28.51 8.29
N ALA A 13 -2.86 -29.82 8.54
CA ALA A 13 -3.56 -30.51 9.63
C ALA A 13 -2.90 -30.26 10.99
N SER A 14 -1.59 -29.98 10.99
CA SER A 14 -0.77 -29.83 12.20
C SER A 14 -0.90 -28.45 12.86
N PHE A 15 -1.63 -27.51 12.24
CA PHE A 15 -1.72 -26.13 12.71
C PHE A 15 -3.15 -25.74 13.08
N THR A 16 -3.32 -25.09 14.23
CA THR A 16 -4.56 -24.41 14.62
C THR A 16 -4.82 -23.19 13.72
N HIS A 17 -6.07 -22.69 13.68
CA HIS A 17 -6.40 -21.52 12.86
C HIS A 17 -5.56 -20.28 13.24
N ALA A 18 -5.42 -20.00 14.54
CA ALA A 18 -4.56 -18.93 15.03
C ALA A 18 -3.09 -19.11 14.63
N ALA A 19 -2.56 -20.34 14.72
CA ALA A 19 -1.19 -20.62 14.29
C ALA A 19 -1.00 -20.38 12.78
N LYS A 20 -1.95 -20.79 11.94
CA LYS A 20 -1.91 -20.53 10.49
C LYS A 20 -1.89 -19.04 10.19
N HIS A 21 -2.77 -18.29 10.84
CA HIS A 21 -2.88 -16.85 10.68
C HIS A 21 -1.54 -16.16 11.02
N THR A 22 -0.96 -16.47 12.19
CA THR A 22 0.35 -15.95 12.61
C THR A 22 1.47 -16.37 11.68
N LEU A 23 1.50 -17.63 11.25
CA LEU A 23 2.54 -18.15 10.36
C LEU A 23 2.57 -17.43 9.02
N VAL A 24 1.40 -17.24 8.39
CA VAL A 24 1.30 -16.48 7.14
C VAL A 24 1.70 -15.02 7.36
N LYS A 25 1.24 -14.40 8.45
CA LYS A 25 1.57 -13.01 8.81
C LYS A 25 3.07 -12.78 9.00
N LEU A 26 3.81 -13.75 9.52
CA LEU A 26 5.25 -13.62 9.80
C LEU A 26 6.15 -14.09 8.65
N THR A 27 5.66 -14.96 7.75
CA THR A 27 6.53 -15.60 6.74
C THR A 27 6.21 -15.20 5.31
N ILE A 28 4.96 -14.87 5.00
CA ILE A 28 4.49 -14.56 3.65
C ILE A 28 4.30 -13.06 3.47
N LEU A 29 3.57 -12.41 4.39
CA LEU A 29 3.28 -10.98 4.27
C LEU A 29 4.55 -10.12 4.20
N PRO A 30 5.60 -10.34 5.02
CA PRO A 30 6.80 -9.50 4.94
C PRO A 30 7.52 -9.61 3.60
N ILE A 31 7.41 -10.75 2.90
CA ILE A 31 8.01 -10.92 1.56
C ILE A 31 7.24 -10.09 0.53
N LEU A 32 5.91 -10.04 0.65
CA LEU A 32 5.07 -9.20 -0.20
C LEU A 32 5.29 -7.72 0.13
N ASP A 33 5.27 -7.36 1.40
CA ASP A 33 5.38 -5.97 1.86
C ASP A 33 6.80 -5.38 1.66
N PHE A 34 7.85 -6.20 1.47
CA PHE A 34 9.23 -5.70 1.35
C PHE A 34 9.46 -4.76 0.16
N GLY A 35 8.87 -5.08 -0.99
CA GLY A 35 9.10 -4.36 -2.25
C GLY A 35 7.90 -3.59 -2.77
N ASP A 36 6.81 -3.53 -2.03
CA ASP A 36 5.51 -3.07 -2.53
C ASP A 36 5.50 -1.64 -3.08
N VAL A 37 6.25 -0.76 -2.44
CA VAL A 37 6.51 0.62 -2.86
C VAL A 37 7.20 0.66 -4.23
N ILE A 38 8.15 -0.26 -4.48
CA ILE A 38 8.96 -0.29 -5.70
C ILE A 38 8.15 -0.82 -6.87
N TYR A 39 7.49 -1.96 -6.70
CA TYR A 39 6.77 -2.60 -7.80
C TYR A 39 5.33 -2.08 -7.96
N LYS A 40 4.92 -1.04 -7.24
CA LYS A 40 3.63 -0.34 -7.45
C LYS A 40 3.42 0.08 -8.91
N ILE A 41 4.49 0.46 -9.59
CA ILE A 41 4.48 0.89 -11.00
C ILE A 41 4.42 -0.28 -12.00
N ALA A 42 4.46 -1.52 -11.53
CA ALA A 42 4.38 -2.69 -12.39
C ALA A 42 2.98 -2.84 -13.01
N SER A 43 2.91 -3.54 -14.14
CA SER A 43 1.64 -3.81 -14.80
C SER A 43 0.69 -4.65 -13.93
N ASN A 44 -0.62 -4.43 -14.08
CA ASN A 44 -1.64 -5.25 -13.42
C ASN A 44 -1.47 -6.74 -13.71
N THR A 45 -1.00 -7.12 -14.90
CA THR A 45 -0.72 -8.52 -15.25
C THR A 45 0.34 -9.16 -14.36
N LEU A 46 1.35 -8.41 -13.91
CA LEU A 46 2.36 -8.89 -12.97
C LEU A 46 1.85 -8.85 -11.54
N LEU A 47 1.14 -7.78 -11.15
CA LEU A 47 0.55 -7.65 -9.82
C LEU A 47 -0.46 -8.76 -9.51
N ASN A 48 -1.29 -9.14 -10.49
CA ASN A 48 -2.26 -10.23 -10.36
C ASN A 48 -1.60 -11.58 -10.02
N LYS A 49 -0.33 -11.79 -10.41
CA LYS A 49 0.43 -13.00 -10.03
C LYS A 49 0.76 -13.01 -8.54
N LEU A 50 0.97 -11.84 -7.93
CA LEU A 50 1.16 -11.72 -6.48
C LEU A 50 -0.16 -11.95 -5.73
N ASP A 51 -1.26 -11.44 -6.28
CA ASP A 51 -2.60 -11.65 -5.70
C ASP A 51 -2.95 -13.15 -5.64
N ALA A 52 -2.64 -13.93 -6.67
CA ALA A 52 -2.84 -15.38 -6.64
C ALA A 52 -2.10 -16.07 -5.47
N VAL A 53 -0.88 -15.62 -5.16
CA VAL A 53 -0.07 -16.13 -4.06
C VAL A 53 -0.66 -15.69 -2.71
N TYR A 54 -1.14 -14.45 -2.61
CA TYR A 54 -1.80 -13.91 -1.43
C TYR A 54 -3.12 -14.61 -1.13
N HIS A 55 -3.98 -14.79 -2.14
CA HIS A 55 -5.25 -15.52 -2.01
C HIS A 55 -5.00 -16.98 -1.61
N SER A 56 -3.97 -17.63 -2.15
CA SER A 56 -3.59 -18.97 -1.71
C SER A 56 -3.19 -18.98 -0.23
N ALA A 57 -2.44 -17.99 0.25
CA ALA A 57 -2.09 -17.87 1.66
C ALA A 57 -3.32 -17.61 2.54
N ILE A 58 -4.27 -16.78 2.11
CA ILE A 58 -5.52 -16.55 2.84
C ILE A 58 -6.35 -17.84 2.90
N ARG A 59 -6.50 -18.54 1.77
CA ARG A 59 -7.23 -19.82 1.70
C ARG A 59 -6.61 -20.88 2.59
N PHE A 60 -5.29 -20.88 2.77
CA PHE A 60 -4.63 -21.77 3.73
C PHE A 60 -5.12 -21.51 5.17
N VAL A 61 -5.29 -20.24 5.54
CA VAL A 61 -5.74 -19.81 6.87
C VAL A 61 -7.23 -20.10 7.07
N THR A 62 -8.07 -19.64 6.15
CA THR A 62 -9.55 -19.69 6.24
C THR A 62 -10.14 -21.04 5.89
N LYS A 63 -9.39 -21.91 5.19
CA LYS A 63 -9.88 -23.17 4.58
C LYS A 63 -11.03 -22.95 3.58
N ALA A 64 -11.18 -21.73 3.05
CA ALA A 64 -12.25 -21.41 2.12
C ALA A 64 -12.13 -22.18 0.77
N PRO A 65 -13.23 -22.67 0.18
CA PRO A 65 -13.25 -23.30 -1.13
C PRO A 65 -12.69 -22.41 -2.23
N TYR A 66 -12.06 -22.98 -3.26
CA TYR A 66 -11.47 -22.20 -4.37
C TYR A 66 -12.45 -21.28 -5.12
N THR A 67 -13.76 -21.56 -5.04
CA THR A 67 -14.83 -20.78 -5.65
C THR A 67 -15.23 -19.54 -4.85
N THR A 68 -14.80 -19.41 -3.59
CA THR A 68 -15.10 -18.24 -2.75
C THR A 68 -14.56 -16.96 -3.38
N HIS A 69 -15.39 -15.92 -3.42
CA HIS A 69 -15.05 -14.61 -3.94
C HIS A 69 -13.97 -13.93 -3.08
N HIS A 70 -13.13 -13.08 -3.67
CA HIS A 70 -11.98 -12.51 -2.95
C HIS A 70 -12.38 -11.54 -1.85
N CYS A 71 -13.49 -10.80 -1.98
CA CYS A 71 -13.99 -9.93 -0.90
C CYS A 71 -14.32 -10.73 0.35
N ASP A 72 -15.00 -11.88 0.20
CA ASP A 72 -15.34 -12.76 1.31
C ASP A 72 -14.07 -13.33 1.96
N LEU A 73 -13.03 -13.64 1.17
CA LEU A 73 -11.74 -14.09 1.72
C LEU A 73 -11.10 -13.02 2.60
N TYR A 74 -11.11 -11.77 2.18
CA TYR A 74 -10.57 -10.64 2.94
C TYR A 74 -11.36 -10.42 4.23
N ALA A 75 -12.69 -10.48 4.17
CA ALA A 75 -13.57 -10.37 5.34
C ALA A 75 -13.33 -11.51 6.35
N LEU A 76 -13.20 -12.76 5.88
CA LEU A 76 -12.98 -13.92 6.74
C LEU A 76 -11.65 -13.89 7.49
N VAL A 77 -10.59 -13.35 6.87
CA VAL A 77 -9.26 -13.27 7.48
C VAL A 77 -9.01 -11.93 8.20
N GLY A 78 -9.81 -10.90 7.91
CA GLY A 78 -9.65 -9.55 8.42
C GLY A 78 -8.40 -8.84 7.89
N TRP A 79 -7.94 -9.16 6.67
CA TRP A 79 -6.79 -8.51 6.04
C TRP A 79 -7.22 -7.71 4.82
N PRO A 80 -6.63 -6.53 4.58
CA PRO A 80 -6.88 -5.75 3.38
C PRO A 80 -6.36 -6.46 2.12
N SER A 81 -6.84 -6.06 0.96
CA SER A 81 -6.28 -6.46 -0.33
C SER A 81 -4.81 -6.07 -0.44
N LEU A 82 -4.03 -6.77 -1.29
CA LEU A 82 -2.65 -6.35 -1.52
C LEU A 82 -2.59 -4.93 -2.07
N HIS A 83 -3.49 -4.58 -3.00
CA HIS A 83 -3.55 -3.23 -3.56
C HIS A 83 -3.58 -2.16 -2.46
N THR A 84 -4.50 -2.29 -1.51
CA THR A 84 -4.68 -1.38 -0.38
C THR A 84 -3.47 -1.34 0.55
N ARG A 85 -2.80 -2.48 0.79
CA ARG A 85 -1.52 -2.50 1.52
C ARG A 85 -0.45 -1.68 0.81
N ARG A 86 -0.26 -1.89 -0.49
CA ARG A 86 0.74 -1.16 -1.30
C ARG A 86 0.46 0.33 -1.31
N GLN A 87 -0.80 0.71 -1.51
CA GLN A 87 -1.22 2.12 -1.51
C GLN A 87 -0.99 2.76 -0.14
N THR A 88 -1.31 2.06 0.95
CA THR A 88 -1.07 2.52 2.31
C THR A 88 0.42 2.73 2.58
N HIS A 89 1.28 1.75 2.25
CA HIS A 89 2.72 1.89 2.42
C HIS A 89 3.33 2.98 1.53
N TRP A 90 2.87 3.10 0.29
CA TRP A 90 3.27 4.16 -0.64
C TRP A 90 3.01 5.55 -0.04
N LEU A 91 1.80 5.81 0.41
CA LEU A 91 1.43 7.09 1.03
C LEU A 91 2.18 7.35 2.33
N GLN A 92 2.45 6.31 3.12
CA GLN A 92 3.32 6.42 4.30
C GLN A 92 4.77 6.78 3.95
N VAL A 93 5.32 6.25 2.84
CA VAL A 93 6.66 6.62 2.38
C VAL A 93 6.70 8.09 1.98
N ILE A 94 5.72 8.55 1.17
CA ILE A 94 5.63 9.97 0.77
C ILE A 94 5.54 10.87 1.99
N TYR A 95 4.68 10.51 2.95
CA TYR A 95 4.51 11.29 4.17
C TYR A 95 5.76 11.31 5.05
N LYS A 96 6.48 10.19 5.16
CA LYS A 96 7.78 10.16 5.84
C LYS A 96 8.82 11.03 5.11
N SER A 97 8.80 11.07 3.78
CA SER A 97 9.68 11.94 2.99
C SER A 97 9.40 13.41 3.26
N LEU A 98 8.12 13.78 3.36
CA LEU A 98 7.67 15.13 3.77
C LEU A 98 8.15 15.52 5.16
N LEU A 99 8.14 14.59 6.12
CA LEU A 99 8.63 14.81 7.48
C LEU A 99 10.17 14.76 7.60
N GLY A 100 10.90 14.52 6.50
CA GLY A 100 12.37 14.34 6.52
C GLY A 100 12.83 13.06 7.24
N LYS A 101 11.93 12.08 7.44
CA LYS A 101 12.20 10.80 8.13
C LYS A 101 12.42 9.62 7.18
N ALA A 102 12.33 9.83 5.87
CA ALA A 102 12.63 8.82 4.87
C ALA A 102 14.10 8.88 4.43
N LEU A 103 14.49 8.08 3.44
CA LEU A 103 15.83 8.17 2.87
C LEU A 103 16.06 9.57 2.27
N PRO A 104 17.23 10.20 2.50
CA PRO A 104 17.49 11.58 2.07
C PRO A 104 17.20 11.84 0.60
N TYR A 105 17.51 10.87 -0.28
CA TYR A 105 17.26 11.01 -1.71
C TYR A 105 15.76 11.11 -2.06
N LEU A 106 14.87 10.43 -1.30
CA LEU A 106 13.43 10.52 -1.53
C LEU A 106 12.89 11.87 -1.06
N SER A 107 13.36 12.35 0.08
CA SER A 107 13.01 13.68 0.59
C SER A 107 13.44 14.78 -0.36
N SER A 108 14.60 14.68 -1.00
CA SER A 108 15.04 15.67 -2.01
C SER A 108 14.18 15.68 -3.29
N LEU A 109 13.47 14.59 -3.59
CA LEU A 109 12.59 14.49 -4.75
C LEU A 109 11.17 15.03 -4.48
N VAL A 110 10.82 15.31 -3.22
CA VAL A 110 9.48 15.77 -2.84
C VAL A 110 9.54 17.24 -2.47
N THR A 111 8.86 18.09 -3.23
CA THR A 111 8.85 19.54 -3.00
C THR A 111 7.44 20.01 -2.64
N ILE A 112 7.31 20.64 -1.47
CA ILE A 112 6.05 21.26 -1.04
C ILE A 112 5.78 22.46 -1.95
N ALA A 113 4.56 22.54 -2.48
CA ALA A 113 4.14 23.63 -3.33
C ALA A 113 3.99 24.92 -2.51
N THR A 114 4.67 25.98 -2.93
CA THR A 114 4.47 27.34 -2.43
C THR A 114 3.59 28.10 -3.42
N PRO A 115 2.29 28.28 -3.13
CA PRO A 115 1.35 28.88 -4.06
C PRO A 115 1.57 30.39 -4.14
N ASN A 116 1.76 30.93 -5.34
CA ASN A 116 1.86 32.38 -5.57
C ASN A 116 0.53 33.13 -5.33
N ARG A 117 -0.60 32.41 -5.33
CA ARG A 117 -1.94 32.97 -5.13
C ARG A 117 -2.68 32.16 -4.08
N ALA A 118 -3.34 32.85 -3.14
CA ALA A 118 -4.20 32.21 -2.17
C ALA A 118 -5.46 31.65 -2.85
N THR A 119 -5.51 30.33 -3.01
CA THR A 119 -6.66 29.58 -3.50
C THR A 119 -7.20 28.68 -2.39
N ARG A 120 -8.39 28.11 -2.53
CA ARG A 120 -8.91 27.21 -1.49
C ARG A 120 -8.00 25.99 -1.25
N SER A 121 -7.36 25.47 -2.30
CA SER A 121 -6.40 24.35 -2.21
C SER A 121 -5.03 24.78 -1.70
N SER A 122 -4.70 26.08 -1.74
CA SER A 122 -3.42 26.61 -1.25
C SER A 122 -3.24 26.50 0.26
N ARG A 123 -4.32 26.17 0.99
CA ARG A 123 -4.31 25.95 2.44
C ARG A 123 -3.78 24.57 2.83
N TYR A 124 -3.81 23.61 1.92
CA TYR A 124 -3.43 22.23 2.20
C TYR A 124 -1.99 21.95 1.82
N ILE A 125 -1.35 21.01 2.52
CA ILE A 125 0.01 20.56 2.23
C ILE A 125 0.00 19.82 0.88
N SER A 126 0.28 20.53 -0.21
CA SER A 126 0.30 20.00 -1.56
C SER A 126 1.73 19.89 -2.09
N LEU A 127 1.98 18.98 -3.03
CA LEU A 127 3.26 18.77 -3.67
C LEU A 127 3.30 19.38 -5.07
N VAL A 128 4.48 19.83 -5.49
CA VAL A 128 4.72 20.26 -6.87
C VAL A 128 4.76 19.02 -7.77
N THR A 129 3.79 18.90 -8.67
CA THR A 129 3.79 17.84 -9.68
C THR A 129 4.69 18.26 -10.85
N PRO A 130 5.80 17.55 -11.13
CA PRO A 130 6.66 17.86 -12.27
C PRO A 130 5.91 17.62 -13.59
N LYS A 131 6.34 18.29 -14.66
CA LYS A 131 5.82 18.01 -16.00
C LYS A 131 6.40 16.67 -16.49
N ALA A 132 5.53 15.71 -16.78
CA ALA A 132 5.89 14.47 -17.45
C ALA A 132 5.23 14.46 -18.83
N ASN A 133 6.03 14.23 -19.88
CA ASN A 133 5.56 14.19 -21.27
C ASN A 133 5.44 12.77 -21.83
N SER A 134 5.84 11.77 -21.04
CA SER A 134 5.82 10.36 -21.44
C SER A 134 5.13 9.51 -20.38
N SER A 135 4.50 8.42 -20.81
CA SER A 135 3.89 7.43 -19.91
C SER A 135 4.87 6.92 -18.86
N PHE A 136 6.13 6.67 -19.25
CA PHE A 136 7.18 6.27 -18.31
C PHE A 136 7.54 7.39 -17.32
N GLY A 137 7.55 8.65 -17.74
CA GLY A 137 7.78 9.78 -16.84
C GLY A 137 6.71 9.90 -15.75
N HIS A 138 5.46 9.56 -16.06
CA HIS A 138 4.38 9.51 -15.07
C HIS A 138 4.60 8.43 -14.00
N LEU A 139 5.35 7.36 -14.32
CA LEU A 139 5.73 6.32 -13.37
C LEU A 139 6.91 6.72 -12.47
N SER A 140 7.57 7.85 -12.74
CA SER A 140 8.65 8.33 -11.88
C SER A 140 8.15 8.58 -10.45
N PHE A 141 9.02 8.35 -9.47
CA PHE A 141 8.70 8.60 -8.07
C PHE A 141 8.19 10.04 -7.85
N GLN A 142 8.90 11.03 -8.40
CA GLN A 142 8.56 12.44 -8.24
C GLN A 142 7.15 12.76 -8.77
N PHE A 143 6.80 12.28 -9.96
CA PHE A 143 5.46 12.50 -10.53
C PHE A 143 4.39 11.74 -9.75
N SER A 144 4.54 10.42 -9.62
CA SER A 144 3.54 9.56 -8.99
C SER A 144 3.30 9.93 -7.53
N ALA A 145 4.36 10.30 -6.80
CA ALA A 145 4.23 10.69 -5.40
C ALA A 145 3.46 12.00 -5.25
N ALA A 146 3.81 13.01 -6.04
CA ALA A 146 3.12 14.29 -6.02
C ALA A 146 1.64 14.14 -6.43
N HIS A 147 1.38 13.39 -7.50
CA HIS A 147 0.03 13.11 -7.98
C HIS A 147 -0.83 12.42 -6.90
N ASP A 148 -0.39 11.27 -6.39
CA ASP A 148 -1.18 10.46 -5.45
C ASP A 148 -1.38 11.18 -4.10
N TRP A 149 -0.37 11.93 -3.65
CA TRP A 149 -0.49 12.74 -2.45
C TRP A 149 -1.50 13.89 -2.63
N ASN A 150 -1.43 14.61 -3.75
CA ASN A 150 -2.36 15.69 -4.03
C ASN A 150 -3.80 15.18 -4.20
N GLU A 151 -3.96 13.97 -4.75
CA GLU A 151 -5.28 13.31 -4.82
C GLU A 151 -5.80 12.97 -3.43
N LEU A 152 -4.94 12.40 -2.56
CA LEU A 152 -5.27 12.11 -1.17
C LEU A 152 -5.65 13.38 -0.39
N GLN A 153 -5.00 14.51 -0.66
CA GLN A 153 -5.32 15.78 0.02
C GLN A 153 -6.72 16.31 -0.30
N LYS A 154 -7.37 15.87 -1.39
CA LYS A 154 -8.77 16.23 -1.67
C LYS A 154 -9.72 15.71 -0.59
N SER A 155 -9.44 14.54 -0.02
CA SER A 155 -10.21 13.96 1.10
C SER A 155 -9.63 14.36 2.45
N LEU A 156 -8.31 14.24 2.65
CA LEU A 156 -7.67 14.50 3.95
C LEU A 156 -7.65 15.96 4.37
N LYS A 157 -7.43 16.89 3.43
CA LYS A 157 -7.39 18.35 3.67
C LYS A 157 -6.48 18.76 4.85
N LEU A 158 -5.26 18.23 4.89
CA LEU A 158 -4.30 18.55 5.96
C LEU A 158 -3.71 19.94 5.74
N GLU A 159 -3.87 20.82 6.73
CA GLU A 159 -3.26 22.15 6.75
C GLU A 159 -1.90 22.15 7.48
N THR A 160 -1.71 21.23 8.43
CA THR A 160 -0.49 21.11 9.23
C THR A 160 0.00 19.66 9.30
N HIS A 161 1.29 19.50 9.60
CA HIS A 161 1.88 18.17 9.80
C HIS A 161 1.36 17.56 11.10
N ILE A 162 0.70 16.40 10.99
CA ILE A 162 0.27 15.58 12.12
C ILE A 162 1.32 14.53 12.50
N SER A 163 1.06 13.79 13.57
CA SER A 163 1.92 12.66 13.94
C SER A 163 1.80 11.50 12.92
N LEU A 164 2.85 10.69 12.78
CA LEU A 164 2.82 9.53 11.88
C LEU A 164 1.75 8.50 12.29
N THR A 165 1.46 8.37 13.58
CA THR A 165 0.41 7.48 14.10
C THR A 165 -0.98 7.97 13.71
N SER A 166 -1.24 9.28 13.89
CA SER A 166 -2.50 9.91 13.45
C SER A 166 -2.70 9.77 11.94
N PHE A 167 -1.64 9.99 11.15
CA PHE A 167 -1.71 9.83 9.70
C PHE A 167 -2.04 8.39 9.28
N LYS A 168 -1.43 7.39 9.92
CA LYS A 168 -1.75 5.97 9.65
C LYS A 168 -3.21 5.64 9.96
N HIS A 169 -3.75 6.17 11.05
CA HIS A 169 -5.16 5.98 11.40
C HIS A 169 -6.10 6.57 10.33
N GLN A 170 -5.85 7.80 9.91
CA GLN A 170 -6.65 8.44 8.85
C GLN A 170 -6.55 7.68 7.53
N LEU A 171 -5.36 7.18 7.17
CA LEU A 171 -5.20 6.34 5.98
C LEU A 171 -6.02 5.06 6.07
N SER A 172 -6.07 4.39 7.23
CA SER A 172 -6.86 3.17 7.37
C SER A 172 -8.36 3.42 7.21
N GLU A 173 -8.87 4.57 7.62
CA GLU A 173 -10.28 4.93 7.42
C GLU A 173 -10.59 5.19 5.93
N GLN A 174 -9.70 5.90 5.24
CA GLN A 174 -9.89 6.29 3.84
C GLN A 174 -9.70 5.14 2.84
N LEU A 175 -8.87 4.15 3.16
CA LEU A 175 -8.50 3.05 2.26
C LEU A 175 -9.21 1.73 2.61
N THR A 176 -10.31 1.79 3.36
CA THR A 176 -11.06 0.57 3.69
C THR A 176 -11.65 -0.04 2.41
N ASP A 177 -11.26 -1.28 2.09
CA ASP A 177 -11.85 -2.04 0.98
C ASP A 177 -13.33 -2.29 1.29
N HIS A 178 -14.24 -1.71 0.50
CA HIS A 178 -15.69 -2.01 0.55
C HIS A 178 -16.00 -3.33 -0.19
#